data_AF-A0A9C8ACP7-F1
#
_entry.id   AF-A0A9C8ACP7-F1
#
_cell.length_a   1.000
_cell.length_b   1.000
_cell.length_c   1.000
_cell.angle_alpha   90.00
_cell.angle_beta   90.00
_cell.angle_gamma   90.00
#
_symmetry.space_group_name_H-M   'P 1'
#
loop_
_entity.id
_entity.type
_entity.pdbx_description
1 polymer ?
#
loop_
_entity_poly.entity_id
_entity_poly.type
_entity_poly.pdbx_seq_one_letter_code
_entity_poly.pdbx_strand_id
1 'polypeptide(L)'
;MESPVVVALLVFVSIYLIFLLIRLFADFFLVGIALGSAVLAYHIHGYYPEFIMILQESRILNLLHLTLPDQPDNWAIFIIASLITAGAILISIPILPFSATYRFLLGVDNPAFARKEAKVRGWMIEEIERYHRQREEEYKMKKEERDLQNGG
;
A
#
# COMPACT_ATOMS: atom_id res chain seq x y z
N MET A 1 17.58 26.58 20.51
CA MET A 1 16.15 26.75 20.21
C MET A 1 15.86 25.87 19.01
N GLU A 2 15.11 24.78 19.21
CA GLU A 2 14.70 23.91 18.09
C GLU A 2 13.88 24.76 17.14
N SER A 3 14.41 25.00 15.94
CA SER A 3 13.72 25.80 14.94
C SER A 3 12.34 25.16 14.69
N PRO A 4 11.24 25.93 14.73
CA PRO A 4 9.89 25.42 14.43
C PRO A 4 9.83 24.64 13.12
N VAL A 5 10.73 24.97 12.18
CA VAL A 5 10.92 24.27 10.91
C VAL A 5 11.38 22.81 11.11
N VAL A 6 12.32 22.55 12.02
CA VAL A 6 12.86 21.20 12.29
C VAL A 6 11.78 20.31 12.91
N VAL A 7 10.99 20.85 13.85
CA VAL A 7 9.88 20.13 14.47
C VAL A 7 8.81 19.79 13.43
N ALA A 8 8.45 20.74 12.56
CA ALA A 8 7.48 20.50 11.48
C ALA A 8 7.97 19.43 10.50
N LEU A 9 9.26 19.44 10.16
CA LEU A 9 9.88 18.46 9.27
C LEU A 9 9.89 17.05 9.89
N LEU A 10 10.22 16.95 11.18
CA LEU A 10 10.16 15.68 11.92
C LEU A 10 8.75 15.09 11.96
N VAL A 11 7.73 15.90 12.26
CA VAL A 11 6.33 15.45 12.26
C VAL A 11 5.92 14.95 10.87
N PHE A 12 6.28 15.69 9.82
CA PHE A 12 5.96 15.29 8.45
C PHE A 12 6.62 13.96 8.05
N VAL A 13 7.92 13.81 8.32
CA VAL A 13 8.67 12.56 8.05
C VAL A 13 8.08 11.41 8.85
N SER A 14 7.71 11.63 10.11
CA SER A 14 7.16 10.58 10.97
C SER A 14 5.81 10.08 10.46
N ILE A 15 4.92 10.99 10.05
CA ILE A 15 3.63 10.63 9.43
C ILE A 15 3.88 9.82 8.15
N TYR A 16 4.77 10.29 7.28
CA TYR A 16 5.10 9.60 6.04
C TYR A 16 5.64 8.18 6.29
N LEU A 17 6.55 8.04 7.26
CA LEU A 17 7.14 6.77 7.64
C LEU A 17 6.09 5.78 8.17
N ILE A 18 5.16 6.24 9.01
CA ILE A 18 4.05 5.41 9.52
C ILE A 18 3.17 4.93 8.36
N PHE A 19 2.81 5.80 7.43
CA PHE A 19 2.05 5.41 6.23
C PHE A 19 2.79 4.38 5.39
N LEU A 20 4.10 4.55 5.20
CA LEU A 20 4.94 3.58 4.50
C LEU A 20 4.96 2.23 5.21
N LEU A 21 5.07 2.23 6.54
CA LEU A 21 5.11 1.01 7.35
C LEU A 21 3.79 0.23 7.27
N ILE A 22 2.65 0.93 7.38
CA ILE A 22 1.32 0.32 7.23
C ILE A 22 1.17 -0.32 5.85
N ARG A 23 1.65 0.36 4.80
CA ARG A 23 1.61 -0.14 3.42
C ARG A 23 2.44 -1.40 3.26
N LEU A 24 3.68 -1.39 3.75
CA LEU A 24 4.58 -2.53 3.70
C LEU A 24 4.00 -3.73 4.48
N PHE A 25 3.43 -3.47 5.66
CA PHE A 25 2.79 -4.50 6.47
C PHE A 25 1.59 -5.13 5.76
N ALA A 26 0.75 -4.32 5.10
CA ALA A 26 -0.37 -4.83 4.31
C ALA A 26 0.08 -5.75 3.18
N ASP A 27 1.16 -5.39 2.47
CA ASP A 27 1.73 -6.22 1.40
C ASP A 27 2.26 -7.56 1.95
N PHE A 28 3.01 -7.54 3.06
CA PHE A 28 3.48 -8.77 3.71
C PHE A 28 2.33 -9.64 4.20
N PHE A 29 1.27 -9.04 4.73
CA PHE A 29 0.11 -9.78 5.20
C PHE A 29 -0.62 -10.47 4.04
N LEU A 30 -0.81 -9.79 2.91
CA LEU A 30 -1.39 -10.40 1.71
C LEU A 30 -0.54 -11.55 1.18
N VAL A 31 0.77 -11.39 1.13
CA VAL A 31 1.70 -12.47 0.75
C VAL A 31 1.60 -13.63 1.74
N GLY A 32 1.52 -13.35 3.04
CA GLY A 32 1.34 -14.35 4.09
C GLY A 32 0.05 -15.16 3.94
N ILE A 33 -1.08 -14.49 3.68
CA ILE A 33 -2.35 -15.16 3.38
C ILE A 33 -2.21 -16.04 2.14
N ALA A 34 -1.65 -15.52 1.05
CA ALA A 34 -1.50 -16.24 -0.20
C ALA A 34 -0.58 -17.47 -0.05
N LEU A 35 0.51 -17.35 0.69
CA LEU A 35 1.43 -18.46 0.94
C LEU A 35 0.79 -19.49 1.88
N GLY A 36 0.10 -19.06 2.93
CA GLY A 36 -0.64 -19.94 3.82
C GLY A 36 -1.74 -20.71 3.11
N SER A 37 -2.52 -20.03 2.26
CA SER A 37 -3.58 -20.67 1.46
C SER A 37 -3.02 -21.65 0.43
N ALA A 38 -1.89 -21.31 -0.23
CA ALA A 38 -1.22 -22.21 -1.16
C ALA A 38 -0.68 -23.47 -0.46
N VAL A 39 -0.07 -23.32 0.72
CA VAL A 39 0.42 -24.46 1.52
C VAL A 39 -0.73 -25.36 1.97
N LEU A 40 -1.83 -24.77 2.45
CA LEU A 40 -3.04 -25.51 2.82
C LEU A 40 -3.63 -26.25 1.61
N ALA A 41 -3.73 -25.59 0.46
CA ALA A 41 -4.25 -26.19 -0.76
C ALA A 41 -3.39 -27.35 -1.27
N TYR A 42 -2.06 -27.22 -1.20
CA TYR A 42 -1.13 -28.27 -1.60
C TYR A 42 -1.26 -29.54 -0.72
N HIS A 43 -1.55 -29.37 0.57
CA HIS A 43 -1.66 -30.48 1.51
C HIS A 43 -3.09 -30.99 1.73
N ILE A 44 -4.07 -30.62 0.89
CA ILE A 44 -5.46 -31.11 1.02
C ILE A 44 -5.51 -32.63 1.05
N HIS A 45 -4.72 -33.32 0.22
CA HIS A 45 -4.72 -34.78 0.17
C HIS A 45 -4.27 -35.44 1.49
N GLY A 46 -3.34 -34.81 2.22
CA GLY A 46 -2.81 -35.32 3.47
C GLY A 46 -3.66 -34.97 4.69
N TYR A 47 -4.35 -33.83 4.65
CA TYR A 47 -5.17 -33.31 5.76
C TYR A 47 -6.67 -33.28 5.43
N TYR A 48 -7.11 -34.12 4.49
CA TYR A 48 -8.51 -34.15 4.03
C TYR A 48 -9.52 -34.39 5.17
N PRO A 49 -9.28 -35.33 6.10
CA PRO A 49 -10.18 -35.54 7.24
C PRO A 49 -10.33 -34.30 8.12
N GLU A 50 -9.24 -33.58 8.37
CA GLU A 50 -9.23 -32.35 9.15
C GLU A 50 -9.99 -31.23 8.44
N PHE A 51 -9.83 -31.10 7.12
CA PHE A 51 -10.61 -30.13 6.34
C PHE A 51 -12.11 -30.41 6.41
N ILE A 52 -12.52 -31.67 6.24
CA ILE A 52 -13.93 -32.05 6.36
C ILE A 52 -14.47 -31.75 7.76
N MET A 53 -13.72 -32.12 8.80
CA MET A 53 -14.12 -31.87 10.18
C MET A 53 -14.38 -30.38 10.42
N ILE A 54 -13.44 -29.50 10.01
CA ILE A 54 -13.58 -28.05 10.15
C ILE A 54 -14.77 -27.51 9.33
N LEU A 55 -14.96 -28.02 8.11
CA LEU A 55 -16.05 -27.60 7.22
C LEU A 55 -17.44 -28.04 7.73
N GLN A 56 -17.52 -29.19 8.38
CA GLN A 56 -18.73 -29.68 9.04
C GLN A 56 -19.03 -28.88 10.32
N GLU A 57 -18.02 -28.63 11.15
CA GLU A 57 -18.17 -27.88 12.40
C GLU A 57 -18.56 -26.42 12.16
N SER A 58 -17.97 -25.80 11.14
CA SER A 58 -18.30 -24.43 10.72
C SER A 58 -19.68 -24.30 10.04
N ARG A 59 -20.37 -25.42 9.76
CA ARG A 59 -21.66 -25.49 9.03
C ARG A 59 -21.65 -24.83 7.63
N ILE A 60 -20.47 -24.56 7.07
CA ILE A 60 -20.32 -23.93 5.76
C ILE A 60 -20.92 -24.83 4.66
N LEU A 61 -20.72 -26.15 4.78
CA LEU A 61 -21.27 -27.14 3.84
C LEU A 61 -22.81 -27.13 3.82
N ASN A 62 -23.43 -27.02 5.00
CA ASN A 62 -24.89 -26.93 5.12
C ASN A 62 -25.42 -25.63 4.52
N LEU A 63 -24.72 -24.51 4.73
CA LEU A 63 -25.10 -23.21 4.17
C LEU A 63 -25.04 -23.21 2.64
N LEU A 64 -24.03 -23.89 2.08
CA LEU A 64 -23.82 -24.02 0.63
C LEU A 64 -24.58 -25.20 0.00
N HIS A 65 -25.32 -25.99 0.79
CA HIS A 65 -26.01 -27.21 0.35
C HIS A 65 -25.07 -28.20 -0.39
N LEU A 66 -23.82 -28.29 0.08
CA LEU A 66 -22.80 -29.18 -0.47
C LEU A 66 -22.59 -30.39 0.45
N THR A 67 -22.50 -31.58 -0.14
CA THR A 67 -22.06 -32.80 0.52
C THR A 67 -20.72 -33.23 -0.06
N LEU A 68 -19.73 -33.45 0.82
CA LEU A 68 -18.41 -33.94 0.44
C LEU A 68 -18.32 -35.44 0.76
N PRO A 69 -17.67 -36.25 -0.10
CA PRO A 69 -17.40 -37.67 0.17
C PRO A 69 -16.40 -37.84 1.32
N ASP A 70 -16.43 -39.00 1.98
CA ASP A 70 -15.49 -39.31 3.09
C ASP A 70 -14.04 -39.54 2.60
N GLN A 71 -13.87 -39.83 1.31
CA GLN A 71 -12.55 -40.02 0.68
C GLN A 71 -12.26 -38.86 -0.28
N PRO A 72 -10.99 -38.44 -0.39
CA PRO A 72 -10.60 -37.35 -1.29
C PRO A 72 -10.78 -37.76 -2.75
N ASP A 73 -11.82 -37.24 -3.39
CA ASP A 73 -11.95 -37.24 -4.84
C ASP A 73 -11.51 -35.87 -5.42
N ASN A 74 -11.20 -35.85 -6.72
CA ASN A 74 -10.73 -34.62 -7.38
C ASN A 74 -11.74 -33.47 -7.26
N TRP A 75 -13.05 -33.79 -7.22
CA TRP A 75 -14.11 -32.81 -7.10
C TRP A 75 -14.15 -32.18 -5.70
N ALA A 76 -14.07 -32.97 -4.64
CA ALA A 76 -14.02 -32.45 -3.28
C ALA A 76 -12.77 -31.61 -3.03
N ILE A 77 -11.62 -32.04 -3.54
CA ILE A 77 -10.38 -31.27 -3.46
C ILE A 77 -10.56 -29.91 -4.12
N PHE A 78 -11.20 -29.88 -5.29
CA PHE A 78 -11.50 -28.63 -5.99
C PHE A 78 -12.44 -27.72 -5.20
N ILE A 79 -13.47 -28.29 -4.55
CA ILE A 79 -14.38 -27.53 -3.67
C ILE A 79 -13.63 -26.95 -2.49
N ILE A 80 -12.83 -27.75 -1.78
CA ILE A 80 -12.06 -27.30 -0.61
C ILE A 80 -11.06 -26.21 -1.03
N ALA A 81 -10.33 -26.40 -2.12
CA ALA A 81 -9.41 -25.40 -2.66
C ALA A 81 -10.14 -24.09 -3.02
N SER A 82 -11.34 -24.19 -3.59
CA SER A 82 -12.18 -23.03 -3.91
C SER A 82 -12.63 -22.30 -2.64
N LEU A 83 -13.00 -23.02 -1.58
CA LEU A 83 -13.37 -22.44 -0.29
C LEU A 83 -12.18 -21.75 0.40
N ILE A 84 -11.00 -22.37 0.38
CA ILE A 84 -9.76 -21.77 0.88
C ILE A 84 -9.47 -20.47 0.12
N THR A 85 -9.60 -20.50 -1.22
CA THR A 85 -9.37 -19.33 -2.07
C THR A 85 -10.37 -18.22 -1.78
N ALA A 86 -11.67 -18.54 -1.70
CA ALA A 86 -12.71 -17.58 -1.37
C ALA A 86 -12.52 -16.96 0.02
N GLY A 87 -12.15 -17.77 1.01
CA GLY A 87 -11.82 -17.31 2.37
C GLY A 87 -10.61 -16.37 2.37
N ALA A 88 -9.54 -16.74 1.66
CA ALA A 88 -8.35 -15.91 1.51
C ALA A 88 -8.67 -14.54 0.88
N ILE A 89 -9.52 -14.52 -0.16
CA ILE A 89 -9.99 -13.28 -0.79
C ILE A 89 -10.78 -12.43 0.22
N LEU A 90 -11.75 -13.02 0.92
CA LEU A 90 -12.58 -12.31 1.91
C LEU A 90 -11.76 -11.68 3.03
N ILE A 91 -10.79 -12.42 3.58
CA ILE A 91 -9.88 -11.92 4.62
C ILE A 91 -8.98 -10.81 4.07
N SER A 92 -8.63 -10.87 2.78
CA SER A 92 -7.78 -9.88 2.14
C SER A 92 -8.49 -8.54 1.90
N ILE A 93 -9.81 -8.52 1.63
CA ILE A 93 -10.60 -7.31 1.28
C ILE A 93 -10.28 -6.07 2.14
N PRO A 94 -10.31 -6.11 3.48
CA PRO A 94 -10.03 -4.93 4.30
C PRO A 94 -8.57 -4.41 4.18
N ILE A 95 -7.66 -5.25 3.69
CA ILE A 95 -6.21 -4.99 3.60
C ILE A 95 -5.81 -4.55 2.19
N LEU A 96 -6.55 -4.97 1.17
CA LEU A 96 -6.41 -4.54 -0.23
C LEU A 96 -6.24 -3.01 -0.39
N PRO A 97 -7.03 -2.13 0.26
CA PRO A 97 -6.85 -0.70 0.10
C PRO A 97 -5.53 -0.20 0.69
N PHE A 98 -4.80 -0.95 1.52
CA PHE A 98 -3.52 -0.51 2.07
C PHE A 98 -2.32 -1.03 1.27
N SER A 99 -2.52 -2.06 0.45
CA SER A 99 -1.48 -2.66 -0.39
C SER A 99 -1.02 -1.74 -1.52
N ALA A 100 0.30 -1.69 -1.75
CA ALA A 100 0.90 -0.97 -2.86
C ALA A 100 0.53 -1.57 -4.21
N THR A 101 0.72 -2.89 -4.30
CA THR A 101 0.59 -3.68 -5.52
C THR A 101 -0.86 -3.73 -5.97
N TYR A 102 -1.79 -3.84 -5.03
CA TYR A 102 -3.21 -3.94 -5.35
C TYR A 102 -3.81 -2.60 -5.80
N ARG A 103 -3.39 -1.48 -5.20
CA ARG A 103 -3.76 -0.14 -5.67
C ARG A 103 -3.26 0.13 -7.09
N PHE A 104 -2.02 -0.27 -7.38
CA PHE A 104 -1.43 -0.15 -8.71
C PHE A 104 -2.19 -1.02 -9.75
N LEU A 105 -2.47 -2.29 -9.42
CA LEU A 105 -3.21 -3.21 -10.30
C LEU A 105 -4.65 -2.79 -10.56
N LEU A 106 -5.35 -2.27 -9.57
CA LEU A 106 -6.74 -1.80 -9.73
C LEU A 106 -6.83 -0.40 -10.34
N GLY A 107 -5.71 0.25 -10.66
CA GLY A 107 -5.70 1.63 -11.14
C GLY A 107 -6.25 2.62 -10.10
N VAL A 108 -6.32 2.23 -8.83
CA VAL A 108 -6.69 3.08 -7.70
C VAL A 108 -5.42 3.78 -7.21
N ASP A 109 -4.69 4.38 -8.14
CA ASP A 109 -3.84 5.50 -7.79
C ASP A 109 -4.79 6.61 -7.39
N ASN A 110 -4.95 6.77 -6.07
CA ASN A 110 -5.92 7.68 -5.50
C ASN A 110 -5.76 9.05 -6.17
N PRO A 111 -6.75 9.55 -6.94
CA PRO A 111 -6.63 10.84 -7.62
C PRO A 111 -6.43 11.97 -6.61
N ALA A 112 -6.78 11.77 -5.34
CA ALA A 112 -6.45 12.70 -4.26
C ALA A 112 -4.95 12.68 -3.89
N PHE A 113 -4.25 11.55 -3.97
CA PHE A 113 -2.80 11.50 -3.79
C PHE A 113 -2.06 12.03 -5.02
N ALA A 114 -2.47 11.66 -6.24
CA ALA A 114 -1.88 12.22 -7.46
C ALA A 114 -2.08 13.75 -7.54
N ARG A 115 -3.26 14.27 -7.18
CA ARG A 115 -3.50 15.73 -7.10
C ARG A 115 -2.74 16.39 -5.97
N LYS A 116 -2.62 15.76 -4.80
CA LYS A 116 -1.86 16.33 -3.67
C LYS A 116 -0.36 16.33 -3.95
N GLU A 117 0.16 15.27 -4.54
CA GLU A 117 1.56 15.15 -4.95
C GLU A 117 1.87 16.12 -6.10
N ALA A 118 0.98 16.26 -7.09
CA ALA A 118 1.11 17.28 -8.15
C ALA A 118 1.04 18.70 -7.58
N LYS A 119 0.19 18.96 -6.58
CA LYS A 119 0.10 20.27 -5.92
C LYS A 119 1.34 20.58 -5.08
N VAL A 120 1.88 19.59 -4.37
CA VAL A 120 3.13 19.72 -3.61
C VAL A 120 4.33 19.90 -4.56
N ARG A 121 4.40 19.15 -5.66
CA ARG A 121 5.40 19.35 -6.72
C ARG A 121 5.29 20.74 -7.35
N GLY A 122 4.08 21.19 -7.65
CA GLY A 122 3.84 22.53 -8.20
C GLY A 122 4.31 23.62 -7.26
N TRP A 123 3.94 23.52 -5.97
CA TRP A 123 4.38 24.47 -4.96
C TRP A 123 5.90 24.48 -4.77
N MET A 124 6.53 23.32 -4.79
CA MET A 124 7.99 23.20 -4.68
C MET A 124 8.72 23.81 -5.89
N ILE A 125 8.19 23.65 -7.10
CA ILE A 125 8.74 24.27 -8.31
C ILE A 125 8.58 25.80 -8.24
N GLU A 126 7.40 26.29 -7.85
CA GLU A 126 7.15 27.72 -7.66
C GLU A 126 8.10 28.34 -6.62
N GLU A 127 8.36 27.64 -5.52
CA GLU A 127 9.25 28.12 -4.46
C GLU A 127 10.72 28.14 -4.90
N ILE A 128 11.16 27.13 -5.65
CA ILE A 128 12.50 27.08 -6.28
C ILE A 128 12.66 28.23 -7.28
N GLU A 129 11.66 28.48 -8.12
CA GLU A 129 11.70 29.51 -9.14
C GLU A 129 11.67 30.93 -8.53
N ARG A 130 10.94 31.12 -7.42
CA ARG A 130 11.01 32.35 -6.61
C ARG A 130 12.40 32.57 -6.05
N TYR A 131 13.03 31.53 -5.49
CA TYR A 131 14.36 31.64 -4.92
C TYR A 131 15.42 32.00 -5.96
N HIS A 132 15.31 31.46 -7.18
CA HIS A 132 16.19 31.81 -8.29
C HIS A 132 16.01 33.25 -8.78
N ARG A 133 14.76 33.73 -8.93
CA ARG A 133 14.48 35.11 -9.32
C ARG A 133 15.00 36.12 -8.30
N GLN A 134 14.77 35.87 -7.01
CA GLN A 134 15.29 36.74 -5.94
C GLN A 134 16.81 36.83 -5.97
N ARG A 135 17.50 35.70 -6.18
CA ARG A 135 18.96 35.70 -6.36
C ARG A 135 19.40 36.53 -7.56
N GLU A 136 18.76 36.37 -8.72
CA GLU A 136 19.13 37.10 -9.93
C GLU A 136 18.94 38.62 -9.78
N GLU A 137 17.85 39.04 -9.13
CA GLU A 137 17.60 40.45 -8.80
C GLU A 137 18.65 40.99 -7.82
N GLU A 138 19.01 40.22 -6.80
CA GLU A 138 20.06 40.59 -5.85
C GLU A 138 21.45 40.69 -6.52
N TYR A 139 21.74 39.81 -7.49
CA TYR A 139 22.97 39.88 -8.30
C TYR A 139 22.99 41.11 -9.22
N LYS A 140 21.86 41.48 -9.83
CA LYS A 140 21.75 42.67 -10.68
C LYS A 140 21.94 43.95 -9.86
N MET A 141 21.27 44.07 -8.71
CA MET A 141 21.43 45.22 -7.81
C MET A 141 22.89 45.35 -7.32
N LYS A 142 23.53 44.25 -6.91
CA LYS A 142 24.95 44.26 -6.50
C LYS A 142 25.94 44.55 -7.63
N LYS A 143 25.53 44.37 -8.90
CA LYS A 143 26.35 44.71 -10.06
C LYS A 143 26.20 46.20 -10.39
N GLU A 144 24.98 46.72 -10.37
CA GLU A 144 24.70 48.15 -10.57
C GLU A 144 25.37 49.02 -9.49
N GLU A 145 25.34 48.60 -8.22
CA GLU A 145 26.08 49.28 -7.14
C GLU A 145 27.60 49.29 -7.35
N ARG A 146 28.17 48.21 -7.90
CA ARG A 146 29.62 48.14 -8.21
C ARG A 146 29.99 49.01 -9.41
N ASP A 147 29.14 49.03 -10.43
CA ASP A 147 29.37 49.83 -11.62
C ASP A 147 29.25 51.34 -11.30
N LEU A 148 28.39 51.71 -10.35
CA LEU A 148 28.29 53.07 -9.81
C LEU A 148 29.49 53.46 -8.93
N GLN A 149 30.08 52.53 -8.17
CA GLN A 149 31.26 52.80 -7.33
C GLN A 149 32.57 52.89 -8.13
N ASN A 150 32.68 52.23 -9.28
CA ASN A 150 33.90 52.24 -10.11
C ASN A 150 33.87 53.29 -11.25
N GLY A 151 32.77 54.02 -11.40
CA GLY A 151 32.53 54.99 -12.48
C GLY A 151 32.58 56.47 -12.08
N GLY A 152 33.02 56.80 -10.85
CA GLY A 152 33.23 58.16 -10.36
C GLY A 152 34.68 58.43 -10.00
#